data_AF-A0A382IZR6-F1
#
_entry.id   AF-A0A382IZR6-F1
#
_cell.length_a   1.000
_cell.length_b   1.000
_cell.length_c   1.000
_cell.angle_alpha   90.00
_cell.angle_beta   90.00
_cell.angle_gamma   90.00
#
_symmetry.space_group_name_H-M   'P 1'
#
loop_
_entity.id
_entity.type
_entity.pdbx_description
1 polymer ?
#
loop_
_entity_poly.entity_id
_entity_poly.type
_entity_poly.pdbx_seq_one_letter_code
_entity_poly.pdbx_strand_id
1 'polypeptide(L)'
;MGRGQSEAQFPGAILADEITDEGWWMGGQETAARGRGRAIAVAASLRERARDASLAGESRQRIAVVSHGDFMGAVVKALTDHLPSWGISYEHNNTAITRFRLDPEMCSVRYLNRIDHLNDSQLLSL
;
A
#
# COMPACT_ATOMS: atom_id res chain seq x y z
N MET A 1 -12.43 -4.67 14.71
CA MET A 1 -12.73 -5.97 14.07
C MET A 1 -11.61 -6.91 14.43
N GLY A 2 -11.92 -7.93 15.24
CA GLY A 2 -10.97 -8.96 15.66
C GLY A 2 -10.83 -10.08 14.64
N ARG A 3 -9.95 -11.05 14.90
CA ARG A 3 -9.72 -12.23 14.05
C ARG A 3 -11.00 -13.01 13.77
N GLY A 4 -11.71 -13.48 14.81
CA GLY A 4 -12.91 -14.28 14.61
C GLY A 4 -14.00 -13.59 13.79
N GLN A 5 -14.16 -12.27 13.97
CA GLN A 5 -15.07 -11.45 13.15
C GLN A 5 -14.60 -11.36 11.70
N SER A 6 -13.29 -11.16 11.48
CA SER A 6 -12.70 -11.04 10.15
C SER A 6 -12.81 -12.34 9.35
N GLU A 7 -12.54 -13.48 9.98
CA GLU A 7 -12.62 -14.81 9.33
C GLU A 7 -14.07 -15.18 8.99
N ALA A 8 -15.02 -14.84 9.86
CA ALA A 8 -16.44 -15.06 9.61
C ALA A 8 -16.98 -14.16 8.47
N GLN A 9 -16.55 -12.89 8.42
CA GLN A 9 -17.03 -11.94 7.43
C GLN A 9 -16.32 -12.08 6.07
N PHE A 10 -15.05 -12.49 6.07
CA PHE A 10 -14.22 -12.64 4.87
C PHE A 10 -13.61 -14.05 4.81
N PRO A 11 -14.42 -15.09 4.50
CA PRO A 11 -13.92 -16.45 4.38
C PRO A 11 -12.78 -16.52 3.35
N GLY A 12 -11.62 -17.06 3.77
CA GLY A 12 -10.42 -17.17 2.93
C GLY A 12 -9.42 -16.01 3.08
N ALA A 13 -9.71 -15.01 3.93
CA ALA A 13 -8.70 -14.03 4.30
C ALA A 13 -7.53 -14.70 5.05
N ILE A 14 -6.31 -14.46 4.57
CA ILE A 14 -5.10 -14.85 5.29
C ILE A 14 -4.71 -13.69 6.20
N LEU A 15 -4.96 -13.85 7.50
CA LEU A 15 -4.68 -12.84 8.50
C LEU A 15 -3.30 -13.06 9.10
N ALA A 16 -2.54 -11.98 9.27
CA ALA A 16 -1.25 -12.03 9.97
C ALA A 16 -1.45 -12.44 11.44
N ASP A 17 -0.50 -13.15 12.04
CA ASP A 17 -0.60 -13.70 13.40
C ASP A 17 -0.83 -12.60 14.45
N GLU A 18 -0.39 -11.38 14.16
CA GLU A 18 -0.55 -10.20 15.01
C GLU A 18 -1.99 -9.69 15.09
N ILE A 19 -2.88 -10.14 14.20
CA ILE A 19 -4.31 -9.83 14.27
C ILE A 19 -4.94 -10.81 15.25
N THR A 20 -5.28 -10.32 16.44
CA THR A 20 -5.92 -11.10 17.49
C THR A 20 -7.42 -10.82 17.55
N ASP A 21 -8.14 -11.45 18.48
CA ASP A 21 -9.56 -11.18 18.69
C ASP A 21 -9.82 -9.78 19.26
N GLU A 22 -8.83 -9.18 19.91
CA GLU A 22 -8.85 -7.79 20.38
C GLU A 22 -8.70 -6.78 19.23
N GLY A 23 -8.26 -7.23 18.05
CA GLY A 23 -8.05 -6.40 16.87
C GLY A 23 -6.61 -6.43 16.38
N TRP A 24 -6.31 -5.54 15.43
CA TRP A 24 -5.02 -5.48 14.74
C TRP A 24 -4.19 -4.23 15.04
N TRP A 25 -4.80 -3.22 15.67
CA TRP A 25 -4.11 -1.98 16.04
C TRP A 25 -4.63 -1.43 17.37
N MET A 26 -3.73 -1.34 18.35
CA MET A 26 -4.00 -0.80 19.68
C MET A 26 -3.15 0.44 20.01
N GLY A 27 -2.41 0.96 19.01
CA GLY A 27 -1.49 2.08 19.19
C GLY A 27 -2.14 3.46 19.08
N GLY A 28 -1.51 4.47 19.67
CA GLY A 28 -1.87 5.88 19.46
C GLY A 28 -1.31 6.45 18.15
N GLN A 29 -1.39 7.78 18.00
CA GLN A 29 -0.80 8.46 16.85
C GLN A 29 0.70 8.18 16.76
N GLU A 30 1.16 7.89 15.55
CA GLU A 30 2.57 7.63 15.30
C GLU A 30 3.34 8.86 14.81
N THR A 31 4.65 8.92 15.08
CA THR A 31 5.56 9.89 14.45
C THR A 31 5.74 9.62 12.95
N ALA A 32 5.88 10.70 12.18
CA ALA A 32 6.15 10.62 10.74
C ALA A 32 7.39 9.78 10.40
N ALA A 33 8.43 9.81 11.24
CA ALA A 33 9.66 9.05 11.02
C ALA A 33 9.40 7.53 11.07
N ARG A 34 8.63 7.04 12.05
CA ARG A 34 8.30 5.61 12.15
C ARG A 34 7.38 5.17 11.01
N GLY A 35 6.39 6.00 10.64
CA GLY A 35 5.53 5.73 9.49
C GLY A 35 6.32 5.61 8.19
N ARG A 36 7.28 6.50 7.95
CA ARG A 36 8.20 6.43 6.80
C ARG A 36 9.13 5.22 6.85
N GLY A 37 9.62 4.86 8.03
CA GLY A 37 10.40 3.63 8.23
C GLY A 37 9.61 2.38 7.81
N ARG A 38 8.32 2.31 8.17
CA ARG A 38 7.44 1.24 7.68
C ARG A 38 7.21 1.30 6.17
N ALA A 39 7.03 2.49 5.60
CA ALA A 39 6.86 2.64 4.16
C ALA A 39 8.09 2.12 3.38
N ILE A 40 9.31 2.36 3.91
CA ILE A 40 10.56 1.79 3.38
C ILE A 40 10.54 0.26 3.45
N ALA A 41 10.15 -0.32 4.59
CA ALA A 41 10.06 -1.77 4.74
C ALA A 41 9.04 -2.40 3.77
N VAL A 42 7.88 -1.76 3.59
CA VAL A 42 6.86 -2.19 2.61
C VAL A 42 7.42 -2.13 1.19
N ALA A 43 8.07 -1.02 0.81
CA ALA A 43 8.69 -0.87 -0.50
C ALA A 43 9.77 -1.94 -0.76
N ALA A 44 10.61 -2.23 0.25
CA ALA A 44 11.62 -3.29 0.18
C ALA A 44 10.97 -4.67 -0.04
N SER A 45 9.91 -5.02 0.70
CA SER A 45 9.20 -6.29 0.53
C SER A 45 8.55 -6.42 -0.85
N LEU A 46 7.98 -5.34 -1.39
CA LEU A 46 7.42 -5.34 -2.74
C LEU A 46 8.50 -5.55 -3.82
N ARG A 47 9.67 -4.93 -3.65
CA ARG A 47 10.81 -5.12 -4.56
C ARG A 47 11.38 -6.55 -4.48
N GLU A 48 11.44 -7.11 -3.29
CA GLU A 48 11.83 -8.51 -3.08
C GLU A 48 10.89 -9.47 -3.79
N ARG A 49 9.58 -9.32 -3.61
CA ARG A 49 8.58 -10.14 -4.32
C ARG A 49 8.70 -10.03 -5.85
N ALA A 50 8.96 -8.83 -6.36
CA ALA A 50 9.17 -8.62 -7.80
C ALA A 50 10.43 -9.34 -8.31
N ARG A 51 11.53 -9.28 -7.54
CA ARG A 51 12.78 -10.00 -7.85
C ARG A 51 12.58 -11.51 -7.81
N ASP A 52 11.94 -12.03 -6.77
CA ASP A 52 11.73 -13.47 -6.59
C ASP A 52 10.83 -14.03 -7.71
N ALA A 53 9.77 -13.31 -8.07
CA ALA A 53 8.94 -13.65 -9.22
C ALA A 53 9.73 -13.68 -10.54
N SER A 54 10.63 -12.71 -10.74
CA SER A 54 11.50 -12.67 -11.91
C SER A 54 12.47 -13.86 -11.96
N LEU A 55 13.05 -14.24 -10.83
CA LEU A 55 13.97 -15.39 -10.72
C LEU A 55 13.24 -16.72 -10.98
N ALA A 56 11.98 -16.82 -10.57
CA ALA A 56 11.12 -17.98 -10.81
C ALA A 56 10.59 -18.05 -12.27
N GLY A 57 10.90 -17.06 -13.12
CA GLY A 57 10.40 -17.00 -14.49
C GLY A 57 8.90 -16.68 -14.58
N GLU A 58 8.31 -16.12 -13.52
CA GLU A 58 6.91 -15.76 -13.52
C GLU A 58 6.66 -14.51 -14.36
N SER A 59 5.82 -14.64 -15.38
CA SER A 59 5.58 -13.54 -16.33
C SER A 59 4.77 -12.37 -15.73
N ARG A 60 4.01 -12.61 -14.65
CA ARG A 60 3.16 -11.56 -14.05
C ARG A 60 2.61 -11.91 -12.67
N GLN A 61 3.06 -11.20 -11.64
CA GLN A 61 2.34 -11.07 -10.38
C GLN A 61 1.53 -9.76 -10.33
N ARG A 62 0.37 -9.77 -9.67
CA ARG A 62 -0.45 -8.58 -9.42
C ARG A 62 -0.72 -8.50 -7.92
N ILE A 63 -0.17 -7.47 -7.28
CA ILE A 63 -0.36 -7.20 -5.86
C ILE A 63 -1.20 -5.94 -5.73
N ALA A 64 -2.26 -6.01 -4.94
CA ALA A 64 -3.04 -4.84 -4.53
C ALA A 64 -2.71 -4.52 -3.07
N VAL A 65 -2.40 -3.25 -2.79
CA VAL A 65 -2.19 -2.74 -1.44
C VAL A 65 -3.30 -1.74 -1.15
N VAL A 66 -4.10 -2.01 -0.11
CA VAL A 66 -5.16 -1.12 0.35
C VAL A 66 -4.68 -0.44 1.63
N SER A 67 -4.69 0.90 1.65
CA SER A 67 -4.18 1.66 2.79
C SER A 67 -4.78 3.08 2.82
N HIS A 68 -4.23 3.93 3.70
CA HIS A 68 -4.61 5.34 3.87
C HIS A 68 -3.72 6.28 3.05
N GLY A 69 -4.20 7.49 2.80
CA GLY A 69 -3.55 8.46 1.92
C GLY A 69 -2.12 8.83 2.35
N ASP A 70 -1.92 9.23 3.60
CA ASP A 70 -0.60 9.62 4.12
C ASP A 70 0.43 8.48 4.02
N PHE A 71 0.00 7.26 4.38
CA PHE A 71 0.88 6.10 4.33
C PHE A 71 1.18 5.69 2.88
N MET A 72 0.17 5.73 2.00
CA MET A 72 0.37 5.44 0.58
C MET A 72 1.31 6.46 -0.06
N GLY A 73 1.16 7.75 0.25
CA GLY A 73 2.10 8.78 -0.18
C GLY A 73 3.53 8.52 0.29
N ALA A 74 3.71 8.01 1.51
CA ALA A 74 5.03 7.58 1.99
C ALA A 74 5.56 6.34 1.24
N VAL A 75 4.70 5.36 0.91
CA VAL A 75 5.07 4.18 0.10
C VAL A 75 5.48 4.59 -1.31
N VAL A 76 4.75 5.50 -1.96
CA VAL A 76 5.15 6.05 -3.27
C VAL A 76 6.54 6.67 -3.19
N LYS A 77 6.79 7.52 -2.19
CA LYS A 77 8.12 8.13 -1.99
C LYS A 77 9.21 7.09 -1.74
N ALA A 78 8.91 6.02 -1.02
CA ALA A 78 9.86 4.94 -0.78
C ALA A 78 10.18 4.15 -2.07
N LEU A 79 9.17 3.92 -2.92
CA LEU A 79 9.35 3.21 -4.19
C LEU A 79 10.07 4.05 -5.26
N THR A 80 10.03 5.38 -5.14
CA THR A 80 10.65 6.31 -6.10
C THR A 80 11.84 7.09 -5.51
N ASP A 81 12.44 6.59 -4.43
CA ASP A 81 13.64 7.16 -3.80
C ASP A 81 13.52 8.66 -3.41
N HIS A 82 12.31 9.10 -3.06
CA HIS A 82 12.02 10.47 -2.63
C HIS A 82 11.97 10.64 -1.11
N LEU A 83 12.01 9.57 -0.32
CA LEU A 83 12.17 9.70 1.14
C LEU A 83 13.61 10.15 1.48
N PRO A 84 13.81 10.99 2.50
CA PRO A 84 12.81 11.52 3.45
C PRO A 84 12.21 12.88 3.06
N SER A 85 12.20 13.25 1.77
CA SER A 85 11.85 14.60 1.32
C SER A 85 10.44 15.04 1.74
N TRP A 86 10.38 16.28 2.23
CA TRP A 86 9.15 17.03 2.50
C TRP A 86 8.72 17.91 1.33
N GLY A 87 9.60 18.16 0.35
CA GLY A 87 9.37 19.10 -0.75
C GLY A 87 8.45 18.59 -1.86
N ILE A 88 8.05 17.32 -1.80
CA ILE A 88 7.12 16.69 -2.73
C ILE A 88 6.08 15.96 -1.91
N SER A 89 4.80 16.06 -2.27
CA SER A 89 3.72 15.25 -1.71
C SER A 89 3.05 14.46 -2.83
N TYR A 90 2.57 13.25 -2.50
CA TYR A 90 1.75 12.46 -3.40
C TYR A 90 0.38 12.33 -2.79
N GLU A 91 -0.59 13.02 -3.38
CA GLU A 91 -1.98 12.90 -2.97
C GLU A 91 -2.54 11.53 -3.35
N HIS A 92 -3.44 11.04 -2.51
CA HIS A 92 -4.11 9.78 -2.73
C HIS A 92 -5.51 9.88 -2.14
N ASN A 93 -6.47 10.24 -3.00
CA ASN A 93 -7.86 10.42 -2.64
C ASN A 93 -8.46 9.10 -2.17
N ASN A 94 -9.60 9.19 -1.47
CA ASN A 94 -10.34 8.00 -1.07
C ASN A 94 -10.67 7.16 -2.30
N THR A 95 -10.44 5.85 -2.18
CA THR A 95 -10.59 4.83 -3.22
C THR A 95 -9.76 5.04 -4.50
N ALA A 96 -8.89 6.04 -4.57
CA ALA A 96 -8.05 6.25 -5.73
C ALA A 96 -7.12 5.04 -5.99
N ILE A 97 -6.73 4.87 -7.25
CA ILE A 97 -5.84 3.79 -7.65
C ILE A 97 -4.52 4.38 -8.13
N THR A 98 -3.45 4.00 -7.46
CA THR A 98 -2.08 4.28 -7.86
C THR A 98 -1.41 3.00 -8.35
N ARG A 99 -0.74 3.04 -9.51
CA ARG A 99 -0.16 1.84 -10.14
C ARG A 99 1.29 2.02 -10.51
N PHE A 100 2.09 1.05 -10.06
CA PHE A 100 3.49 0.88 -10.43
C PHE A 100 3.67 -0.39 -11.28
N ARG A 101 4.77 -0.44 -12.03
CA ARG A 101 5.41 -1.68 -12.46
C ARG A 101 6.75 -1.76 -11.74
N LEU A 102 6.99 -2.87 -11.05
CA LEU A 102 8.25 -3.16 -10.41
C LEU A 102 8.94 -4.25 -11.22
N ASP A 103 10.10 -3.92 -11.75
CA ASP A 103 11.06 -4.85 -12.32
C ASP A 103 12.26 -4.91 -11.34
N PRO A 104 13.14 -5.95 -11.40
CA PRO A 104 14.24 -6.10 -10.42
C PRO A 104 15.12 -4.85 -10.24
N GLU A 105 15.26 -4.05 -11.30
CA GLU A 105 16.13 -2.87 -11.33
C GLU A 105 15.37 -1.54 -11.37
N MET A 106 14.09 -1.54 -11.77
CA MET A 106 13.37 -0.31 -12.09
C MET A 106 11.96 -0.30 -11.50
N CYS A 107 11.59 0.86 -10.95
CA CYS A 107 10.20 1.18 -10.62
C CYS A 107 9.64 2.14 -11.67
N SER A 108 8.66 1.69 -12.47
CA SER A 108 7.91 2.57 -13.38
C SER A 108 6.60 2.99 -12.75
N VAL A 109 6.37 4.29 -12.62
CA VAL A 109 5.05 4.85 -12.28
C VAL A 109 4.17 4.83 -13.53
N ARG A 110 3.00 4.17 -13.47
CA ARG A 110 2.05 4.12 -14.60
C ARG A 110 0.98 5.20 -14.51
N TYR A 111 0.45 5.41 -13.31
CA TYR A 111 -0.43 6.52 -12.97
C TYR A 111 -0.51 6.63 -11.45
N LEU A 112 -0.81 7.84 -10.97
CA LEU A 112 -1.01 8.16 -9.55
C LEU A 112 -2.42 8.70 -9.38
N ASN A 113 -3.03 8.44 -8.22
CA ASN A 113 -4.30 9.05 -7.77
C ASN A 113 -5.45 8.96 -8.80
N ARG A 114 -5.57 7.84 -9.53
CA ARG A 114 -6.59 7.69 -10.58
C ARG A 114 -7.96 7.38 -9.97
N ILE A 115 -8.96 8.18 -10.32
CA ILE A 115 -10.32 8.12 -9.76
C ILE A 115 -11.41 7.87 -10.81
N ASP A 116 -11.04 7.56 -12.06
CA ASP A 116 -11.97 7.40 -13.20
C ASP A 116 -13.05 6.30 -13.00
N HIS A 117 -12.92 5.46 -11.97
CA HIS A 117 -13.92 4.46 -11.61
C HIS A 117 -15.07 5.03 -10.77
N LEU A 118 -14.91 6.26 -10.27
CA LEU A 118 -15.93 6.98 -9.52
C LEU A 118 -16.83 7.74 -10.47
N ASN A 119 -18.12 7.73 -10.19
CA ASN A 119 -19.09 8.57 -10.89
C ASN A 119 -19.21 9.96 -10.24
N ASP A 120 -19.86 10.90 -10.92
CA ASP A 120 -20.02 12.29 -10.49
C ASP A 120 -20.58 12.42 -9.06
N SER A 121 -21.53 11.55 -8.67
CA SER A 121 -22.12 11.59 -7.33
C SER A 121 -21.12 11.20 -6.23
N GLN A 122 -20.15 10.34 -6.55
CA GLN A 122 -19.09 9.93 -5.63
C GLN A 122 -17.97 10.98 -5.56
N LEU A 123 -17.70 11.68 -6.67
CA LEU A 123 -16.67 12.73 -6.74
C LEU A 123 -17.00 13.93 -5.86
N LEU A 124 -18.28 14.29 -5.72
CA LEU A 124 -18.74 15.40 -4.86
C LEU A 124 -18.58 15.12 -3.35
N SER A 125 -18.22 13.88 -2.98
CA SER A 125 -18.06 13.44 -1.58
C SER A 125 -16.61 13.23 -1.15
N LEU A 126 -15.66 13.45 -2.06
CA LEU A 126 -14.22 13.43 -1.80
C LEU A 126 -13.75 14.78 -1.24
#